data_AF-A0A1G0IBR7-F1
#
_entry.id   AF-A0A1G0IBR7-F1
#
_cell.length_a   1.000
_cell.length_b   1.000
_cell.length_c   1.000
_cell.angle_alpha   90.00
_cell.angle_beta   90.00
_cell.angle_gamma   90.00
#
_symmetry.space_group_name_H-M   'P 1'
#
loop_
_entity.id
_entity.type
_entity.pdbx_description
1 polymer ?
#
loop_
_entity_poly.entity_id
_entity_poly.type
_entity_poly.pdbx_seq_one_letter_code
_entity_poly.pdbx_strand_id
1 'polypeptide(L)'
;MKRTAYLALAWLSTLATGALAASDSGHAPAWNPSEVTAAISETLRGHVFDPAQTASPAYLQTMERVQVLASSQPHREAYVKEFNQAWGEGPFSHVRLAVARANAAQTADYLDQLRVGGGGASLAWQGDVAILTVNTMMGVDTIEQIGAAYQSISERGARALVVDLRGNEGGAFAVVPLVSHVLAEPLEAGVFLGSGWFARKRPSPLMEEMEALPAWRGWSLKAFWADVESQGILRIRFEPAAPAFSGPVYVLTSRRTASAAELAADALQARGRALVIGEVSAGQMLSQKMYDVPGGLQLSLPVADYVSHHGGRIEGQGVSPDVVVPAGEALERALAMARSQDDSRPARQP
;
A
#
# COMPACT_ATOMS: atom_id res chain seq x y z
N MET A 1 18.45 1.31 18.87
CA MET A 1 17.74 0.37 17.98
C MET A 1 16.34 0.91 17.73
N LYS A 2 15.82 0.82 16.50
CA LYS A 2 14.72 1.59 15.87
C LYS A 2 15.17 2.90 15.19
N ARG A 3 15.91 2.76 14.09
CA ARG A 3 16.05 3.78 13.04
C ARG A 3 15.63 3.11 11.73
N THR A 4 14.34 2.88 11.56
CA THR A 4 13.80 2.61 10.23
C THR A 4 13.41 3.97 9.70
N ALA A 5 14.30 4.59 8.92
CA ALA A 5 13.95 5.79 8.19
C ALA A 5 12.77 5.45 7.27
N TYR A 6 11.66 6.17 7.42
CA TYR A 6 10.49 6.08 6.55
C TYR A 6 10.86 6.63 5.15
N LEU A 7 11.68 5.89 4.41
CA LEU A 7 12.24 6.31 3.12
C LEU A 7 11.46 5.81 1.90
N ALA A 8 10.51 4.89 2.07
CA ALA A 8 9.62 4.48 0.99
C ALA A 8 8.31 5.27 1.07
N LEU A 9 7.76 5.62 -0.10
CA LEU A 9 6.55 6.43 -0.37
C LEU A 9 6.78 7.91 -0.75
N ALA A 10 7.55 8.11 -1.82
CA ALA A 10 7.43 9.29 -2.69
C ALA A 10 6.37 9.11 -3.80
N TRP A 11 5.68 7.98 -3.88
CA TRP A 11 5.04 7.51 -5.11
C TRP A 11 3.72 8.18 -5.51
N LEU A 12 2.75 8.32 -4.58
CA LEU A 12 1.43 8.91 -4.91
C LEU A 12 1.54 10.37 -5.38
N SER A 13 2.37 11.17 -4.72
CA SER A 13 2.61 12.56 -5.13
C SER A 13 3.36 12.65 -6.46
N THR A 14 4.30 11.75 -6.73
CA THR A 14 5.13 11.82 -7.96
C THR A 14 4.33 11.41 -9.20
N LEU A 15 3.47 10.39 -9.11
CA LEU A 15 2.63 9.95 -10.23
C LEU A 15 1.48 10.93 -10.53
N ALA A 16 0.86 11.52 -9.50
CA ALA A 16 -0.13 12.58 -9.68
C ALA A 16 0.50 13.84 -10.32
N THR A 17 1.75 14.14 -9.99
CA THR A 17 2.45 15.25 -10.62
C THR A 17 2.75 15.00 -12.11
N GLY A 18 3.04 13.77 -12.55
CA GLY A 18 3.49 13.52 -13.93
C GLY A 18 2.49 13.83 -15.05
N ALA A 19 1.19 13.60 -14.84
CA ALA A 19 0.22 13.59 -15.95
C ALA A 19 -0.90 14.65 -15.86
N LEU A 20 -1.16 15.23 -14.69
CA LEU A 20 -2.13 16.33 -14.58
C LEU A 20 -1.43 17.63 -15.00
N ALA A 21 -1.76 18.11 -16.20
CA ALA A 21 -1.36 19.44 -16.65
C ALA A 21 -1.87 20.46 -15.62
N ALA A 22 -0.99 21.37 -15.20
CA ALA A 22 -1.38 22.48 -14.33
C ALA A 22 -2.53 23.23 -15.02
N SER A 23 -3.70 23.28 -14.40
CA SER A 23 -4.71 24.23 -14.84
C SER A 23 -4.15 25.62 -14.56
N ASP A 24 -3.84 26.35 -15.64
CA ASP A 24 -3.29 27.69 -15.59
C ASP A 24 -4.38 28.69 -15.15
N SER A 25 -4.80 28.59 -13.88
CA SER A 25 -5.57 29.63 -13.23
C SER A 25 -4.57 30.69 -12.79
N GLY A 26 -4.34 31.67 -13.66
CA GLY A 26 -3.45 32.79 -13.41
C GLY A 26 -3.71 33.41 -12.02
N HIS A 27 -2.61 33.67 -11.31
CA HIS A 27 -2.46 34.00 -9.87
C HIS A 27 -2.27 32.77 -8.98
N ALA A 28 -1.02 32.28 -8.90
CA ALA A 28 -0.61 31.50 -7.74
C ALA A 28 -0.90 32.35 -6.48
N PRO A 29 -1.65 31.83 -5.49
CA PRO A 29 -1.96 32.59 -4.29
C PRO A 29 -0.67 33.05 -3.60
N ALA A 30 -0.70 34.24 -2.99
CA ALA A 30 0.45 34.81 -2.31
C ALA A 30 1.01 33.81 -1.28
N TRP A 31 2.31 33.52 -1.36
CA TRP A 31 2.97 32.59 -0.46
C TRP A 31 2.94 33.13 0.98
N ASN A 32 2.26 32.41 1.86
CA ASN A 32 2.17 32.73 3.28
C ASN A 32 2.50 31.47 4.12
N PRO A 33 3.77 31.29 4.53
CA PRO A 33 4.20 30.08 5.22
C PRO A 33 3.51 29.86 6.58
N SER A 34 3.09 30.95 7.25
CA SER A 34 2.37 30.87 8.53
C SER A 34 0.94 30.34 8.36
N GLU A 35 0.23 30.82 7.35
CA GLU A 35 -1.11 30.33 7.00
C GLU A 35 -1.07 28.87 6.54
N VAL A 36 -0.08 28.51 5.70
CA VAL A 36 0.15 27.12 5.27
C VAL A 36 0.40 26.20 6.46
N THR A 37 1.25 26.62 7.39
CA THR A 37 1.57 25.84 8.60
C THR A 37 0.33 25.63 9.48
N ALA A 38 -0.47 26.68 9.66
CA ALA A 38 -1.73 26.61 10.42
C ALA A 38 -2.71 25.62 9.78
N ALA A 39 -2.91 25.71 8.46
CA ALA A 39 -3.79 24.82 7.71
C ALA A 39 -3.31 23.36 7.74
N ILE A 40 -1.99 23.11 7.65
CA ILE A 40 -1.42 21.76 7.81
C ILE A 40 -1.74 21.19 9.19
N SER A 41 -1.55 21.98 10.25
CA SER A 41 -1.83 21.52 11.61
C SER A 41 -3.30 21.21 11.84
N GLU A 42 -4.20 22.06 11.33
CA GLU A 42 -5.65 21.82 11.35
C GLU A 42 -6.02 20.55 10.58
N THR A 43 -5.50 20.39 9.36
CA THR A 43 -5.77 19.23 8.50
C THR A 43 -5.31 17.93 9.17
N LEU A 44 -4.11 17.90 9.75
CA LEU A 44 -3.61 16.71 10.48
C LEU A 44 -4.51 16.35 11.66
N ARG A 45 -4.89 17.32 12.49
CA ARG A 45 -5.77 17.09 13.65
C ARG A 45 -7.17 16.63 13.24
N GLY A 46 -7.68 17.11 12.10
CA GLY A 46 -9.01 16.77 11.61
C GLY A 46 -9.10 15.39 10.95
N HIS A 47 -8.00 14.91 10.35
CA HIS A 47 -8.09 13.80 9.39
C HIS A 47 -7.17 12.61 9.64
N VAL A 48 -6.19 12.71 10.55
CA VAL A 48 -5.32 11.57 10.84
C VAL A 48 -6.13 10.38 11.39
N PHE A 49 -5.74 9.18 10.99
CA PHE A 49 -6.43 7.94 11.37
C PHE A 49 -6.56 7.74 12.88
N ASP A 50 -5.58 8.15 13.68
CA ASP A 50 -5.63 8.09 15.15
C ASP A 50 -5.43 9.51 15.73
N PRO A 51 -6.52 10.19 16.14
CA PRO A 51 -6.44 11.54 16.70
C PRO A 51 -5.49 11.65 17.90
N ALA A 52 -5.30 10.59 18.68
CA ALA A 52 -4.41 10.60 19.85
C ALA A 52 -2.95 10.85 19.46
N GLN A 53 -2.55 10.52 18.23
CA GLN A 53 -1.18 10.76 17.75
C GLN A 53 -0.84 12.24 17.68
N THR A 54 -1.83 13.11 17.47
CA THR A 54 -1.64 14.57 17.42
C THR A 54 -1.46 15.23 18.78
N ALA A 55 -1.56 14.45 19.87
CA ALA A 55 -1.21 14.88 21.21
C ALA A 55 0.11 14.27 21.70
N SER A 56 0.77 13.42 20.89
CA SER A 56 2.00 12.76 21.30
C SER A 56 3.18 13.73 21.40
N PRO A 57 4.15 13.51 22.31
CA PRO A 57 5.35 14.36 22.40
C PRO A 57 6.13 14.45 21.08
N ALA A 58 6.24 13.34 20.35
CA ALA A 58 6.92 13.30 19.05
C ALA A 58 6.19 14.11 17.96
N TYR A 59 4.85 14.11 17.97
CA TYR A 59 4.07 14.99 17.10
C TYR A 59 4.29 16.46 17.44
N LEU A 60 4.17 16.82 18.72
CA LEU A 60 4.32 18.20 19.18
C LEU A 60 5.73 18.73 18.83
N GLN A 61 6.78 17.94 19.04
CA GLN A 61 8.15 18.29 18.66
C GLN A 61 8.31 18.46 17.14
N THR A 62 7.64 17.62 16.35
CA THR A 62 7.67 17.75 14.89
C THR A 62 6.96 19.03 14.43
N MET A 63 5.80 19.33 15.01
CA MET A 63 5.05 20.54 14.69
C MET A 63 5.75 21.82 15.17
N GLU A 64 6.50 21.79 16.28
CA GLU A 64 7.34 22.90 16.70
C GLU A 64 8.41 23.21 15.65
N ARG A 65 9.08 22.19 15.11
CA ARG A 65 10.04 22.36 14.00
C ARG A 65 9.37 22.97 12.78
N VAL A 66 8.19 22.48 12.39
CA VAL A 66 7.42 23.03 11.26
C VAL A 66 7.01 24.49 11.52
N GLN A 67 6.66 24.85 12.75
CA GLN A 67 6.33 26.22 13.12
C GLN A 67 7.54 27.18 12.99
N VAL A 68 8.75 26.70 13.30
CA VAL A 68 10.00 27.45 13.07
C VAL A 68 10.21 27.68 11.57
N LEU A 69 10.00 26.66 10.73
CA LEU A 69 10.09 26.78 9.26
C LEU A 69 9.17 27.88 8.73
N ALA A 70 8.00 28.04 9.32
CA ALA A 70 7.03 29.06 8.92
C ALA A 70 7.59 30.49 9.02
N SER A 71 8.54 30.71 9.93
CA SER A 71 9.15 32.03 10.18
C SER A 71 10.48 32.20 9.43
N SER A 72 11.15 31.11 9.08
CA SER A 72 12.49 31.14 8.47
C SER A 72 12.51 30.92 6.96
N GLN A 73 11.44 30.38 6.35
CA GLN A 73 11.43 30.00 4.94
C GLN A 73 10.54 30.90 4.05
N PRO A 74 11.13 31.90 3.37
CA PRO A 74 10.39 32.78 2.47
C PRO A 74 10.04 32.14 1.13
N HIS A 75 10.60 30.97 0.81
CA HIS A 75 10.40 30.29 -0.47
C HIS A 75 9.60 28.99 -0.29
N ARG A 76 8.55 28.83 -1.10
CA ARG A 76 7.64 27.69 -1.07
C ARG A 76 8.36 26.35 -1.23
N GLU A 77 9.24 26.24 -2.22
CA GLU A 77 9.94 25.01 -2.55
C GLU A 77 10.90 24.59 -1.42
N ALA A 78 11.55 25.56 -0.76
CA ALA A 78 12.40 25.32 0.40
C ALA A 78 11.58 24.85 1.61
N TYR A 79 10.43 25.50 1.88
CA TYR A 79 9.51 25.09 2.93
C TYR A 79 9.01 23.65 2.71
N VAL A 80 8.59 23.29 1.50
CA VAL A 80 8.13 21.92 1.17
C VAL A 80 9.23 20.89 1.43
N LYS A 81 10.46 21.18 1.00
CA LYS A 81 11.60 20.27 1.20
C LYS A 81 11.89 20.08 2.70
N GLU A 82 11.98 21.16 3.46
CA GLU A 82 12.32 21.11 4.88
C GLU A 82 11.18 20.56 5.75
N PHE A 83 9.93 20.82 5.37
CA PHE A 83 8.77 20.16 5.96
C PHE A 83 8.89 18.64 5.85
N ASN A 84 9.15 18.13 4.64
CA ASN A 84 9.28 16.69 4.41
C ASN A 84 10.48 16.09 5.15
N GLN A 85 11.56 16.86 5.33
CA GLN A 85 12.70 16.44 6.16
C GLN A 85 12.30 16.36 7.65
N ALA A 86 11.59 17.36 8.18
CA ALA A 86 11.12 17.36 9.56
C ALA A 86 10.17 16.19 9.84
N TRP A 87 9.28 15.88 8.89
CA TRP A 87 8.33 14.76 8.99
C TRP A 87 8.94 13.38 8.78
N GLY A 88 10.13 13.27 8.16
CA GLY A 88 10.86 12.00 8.07
C GLY A 88 11.19 11.39 9.44
N GLU A 89 11.16 12.20 10.49
CA GLU A 89 11.36 11.80 11.90
C GLU A 89 10.07 11.87 12.72
N GLY A 90 8.92 12.01 12.05
CA GLY A 90 7.61 12.13 12.69
C GLY A 90 7.14 10.85 13.40
N PRO A 91 6.11 10.96 14.25
CA PRO A 91 5.58 9.82 15.02
C PRO A 91 4.88 8.76 14.18
N PHE A 92 4.49 9.09 12.95
CA PHE A 92 3.83 8.19 12.01
C PHE A 92 4.27 8.50 10.58
N SER A 93 4.14 7.49 9.72
CA SER A 93 4.51 7.53 8.31
C SER A 93 3.46 8.25 7.45
N HIS A 94 3.69 8.30 6.13
CA HIS A 94 2.71 8.76 5.13
C HIS A 94 2.27 10.23 5.27
N VAL A 95 3.06 11.08 5.93
CA VAL A 95 2.89 12.53 5.91
C VAL A 95 3.84 13.14 4.89
N ARG A 96 3.30 13.85 3.90
CA ARG A 96 4.09 14.48 2.85
C ARG A 96 3.41 15.75 2.36
N LEU A 97 4.20 16.79 2.11
CA LEU A 97 3.75 18.00 1.45
C LEU A 97 4.31 18.04 0.02
N ALA A 98 3.46 18.39 -0.94
CA ALA A 98 3.84 18.53 -2.34
C ALA A 98 3.23 19.78 -2.95
N VAL A 99 3.84 20.28 -4.03
CA VAL A 99 3.23 21.31 -4.87
C VAL A 99 2.08 20.66 -5.66
N ALA A 100 0.88 21.18 -5.49
CA ALA A 100 -0.31 20.67 -6.16
C ALA A 100 -0.29 21.06 -7.63
N ARG A 101 -0.55 20.10 -8.53
CA ARG A 101 -0.82 20.37 -9.96
C ARG A 101 -2.31 20.39 -10.29
N ALA A 102 -3.10 19.77 -9.42
CA ALA A 102 -4.55 19.71 -9.44
C ALA A 102 -5.04 19.65 -7.98
N ASN A 103 -6.32 19.92 -7.76
CA ASN A 103 -6.89 19.77 -6.42
C ASN A 103 -7.00 18.29 -6.01
N ALA A 104 -7.27 18.03 -4.73
CA ALA A 104 -7.31 16.69 -4.17
C ALA A 104 -8.39 15.80 -4.79
N ALA A 105 -9.55 16.38 -5.12
CA ALA A 105 -10.64 15.65 -5.78
C ALA A 105 -10.27 15.22 -7.21
N GLN A 106 -9.69 16.13 -7.99
CA GLN A 106 -9.16 15.83 -9.33
C GLN A 106 -8.03 14.80 -9.28
N THR A 107 -7.16 14.90 -8.27
CA THR A 107 -6.10 13.92 -8.05
C THR A 107 -6.68 12.53 -7.74
N ALA A 108 -7.73 12.46 -6.91
CA ALA A 108 -8.44 11.23 -6.62
C ALA A 108 -9.07 10.60 -7.87
N ASP A 109 -9.76 11.41 -8.69
CA ASP A 109 -10.37 10.98 -9.96
C ASP A 109 -9.32 10.42 -10.93
N TYR A 110 -8.17 11.08 -11.02
CA TYR A 110 -7.07 10.64 -11.85
C TYR A 110 -6.50 9.31 -11.39
N LEU A 111 -6.27 9.13 -10.08
CA LEU A 111 -5.66 7.91 -9.55
C LEU A 111 -6.53 6.67 -9.78
N ASP A 112 -7.85 6.81 -9.71
CA ASP A 112 -8.79 5.70 -10.01
C ASP A 112 -8.76 5.27 -11.49
N GLN A 113 -8.33 6.16 -12.39
CA GLN A 113 -8.25 5.91 -13.85
C GLN A 113 -6.82 5.80 -14.36
N LEU A 114 -5.84 5.87 -13.45
CA LEU A 114 -4.43 5.92 -13.78
C LEU A 114 -4.03 4.71 -14.62
N ARG A 115 -3.20 4.96 -15.63
CA ARG A 115 -2.44 3.91 -16.32
C ARG A 115 -0.96 4.21 -16.14
N VAL A 116 -0.19 3.23 -15.66
CA VAL A 116 1.24 3.43 -15.33
C VAL A 116 2.14 3.46 -16.56
N GLY A 117 1.61 3.08 -17.72
CA GLY A 117 2.32 3.16 -19.00
C GLY A 117 3.11 1.88 -19.31
N GLY A 118 2.68 0.73 -18.78
CA GLY A 118 3.38 -0.55 -18.93
C GLY A 118 4.36 -0.86 -17.80
N GLY A 119 4.79 -2.12 -17.72
CA GLY A 119 5.75 -2.58 -16.71
C GLY A 119 5.20 -2.70 -15.29
N GLY A 120 3.89 -2.53 -15.11
CA GLY A 120 3.21 -2.72 -13.83
C GLY A 120 3.27 -4.18 -13.35
N ALA A 121 3.05 -5.12 -14.28
CA ALA A 121 3.31 -6.53 -14.08
C ALA A 121 3.92 -7.17 -15.34
N SER A 122 4.73 -8.22 -15.14
CA SER A 122 5.33 -9.01 -16.21
C SER A 122 5.38 -10.49 -15.85
N LEU A 123 5.29 -11.34 -16.87
CA LEU A 123 5.33 -12.79 -16.74
C LEU A 123 6.57 -13.35 -17.42
N ALA A 124 7.37 -14.09 -16.66
CA ALA A 124 8.49 -14.88 -17.15
C ALA A 124 8.28 -16.36 -16.80
N TRP A 125 9.12 -17.22 -17.38
CA TRP A 125 9.00 -18.67 -17.21
C TRP A 125 10.36 -19.31 -16.99
N GLN A 126 10.41 -20.27 -16.06
CA GLN A 126 11.53 -21.19 -15.91
C GLN A 126 11.01 -22.61 -15.98
N GLY A 127 11.15 -23.24 -17.15
CA GLY A 127 10.51 -24.52 -17.43
C GLY A 127 8.99 -24.39 -17.40
N ASP A 128 8.36 -25.07 -16.44
CA ASP A 128 6.92 -25.07 -16.17
C ASP A 128 6.51 -24.19 -14.97
N VAL A 129 7.48 -23.48 -14.37
CA VAL A 129 7.24 -22.53 -13.29
C VAL A 129 7.01 -21.14 -13.86
N ALA A 130 5.86 -20.55 -13.55
CA ALA A 130 5.54 -19.17 -13.89
C ALA A 130 6.14 -18.22 -12.85
N ILE A 131 6.73 -17.11 -13.31
CA ILE A 131 7.28 -16.05 -12.47
C ILE A 131 6.53 -14.76 -12.83
N LEU A 132 5.56 -14.39 -12.00
CA LEU A 132 4.79 -13.16 -12.13
C LEU A 132 5.43 -12.07 -11.26
N THR A 133 6.12 -11.13 -11.89
CA THR A 133 6.66 -9.95 -11.20
C THR A 133 5.63 -8.83 -11.24
N VAL A 134 5.31 -8.26 -10.08
CA VAL A 134 4.39 -7.12 -9.97
C VAL A 134 5.16 -5.96 -9.35
N ASN A 135 5.42 -4.91 -10.13
CA ASN A 135 6.27 -3.79 -9.72
C ASN A 135 5.50 -2.67 -8.99
N THR A 136 4.19 -2.58 -9.21
CA THR A 136 3.31 -1.65 -8.50
C THR A 136 1.92 -2.26 -8.39
N MET A 137 1.16 -1.87 -7.37
CA MET A 137 -0.26 -2.19 -7.28
C MET A 137 -1.14 -1.13 -7.93
N MET A 138 -0.56 -0.11 -8.58
CA MET A 138 -1.30 1.00 -9.16
C MET A 138 -1.59 0.78 -10.64
N GLY A 139 -2.74 1.27 -11.08
CA GLY A 139 -3.05 1.44 -12.49
C GLY A 139 -3.95 0.35 -13.08
N VAL A 140 -4.84 0.80 -13.97
CA VAL A 140 -5.78 -0.07 -14.69
C VAL A 140 -5.03 -1.04 -15.61
N ASP A 141 -3.95 -0.57 -16.25
CA ASP A 141 -3.09 -1.42 -17.08
C ASP A 141 -2.34 -2.48 -16.27
N THR A 142 -2.01 -2.23 -15.01
CA THR A 142 -1.44 -3.24 -14.11
C THR A 142 -2.45 -4.34 -13.80
N ILE A 143 -3.72 -3.97 -13.51
CA ILE A 143 -4.82 -4.93 -13.31
C ILE A 143 -4.99 -5.83 -14.54
N GLU A 144 -5.02 -5.22 -15.73
CA GLU A 144 -5.11 -5.93 -17.02
C GLU A 144 -3.91 -6.87 -17.24
N GLN A 145 -2.69 -6.40 -16.95
CA GLN A 145 -1.46 -7.20 -17.10
C GLN A 145 -1.46 -8.43 -16.16
N ILE A 146 -1.94 -8.27 -14.93
CA ILE A 146 -2.08 -9.39 -13.99
C ILE A 146 -3.11 -10.40 -14.51
N GLY A 147 -4.28 -9.93 -14.97
CA GLY A 147 -5.29 -10.80 -15.57
C GLY A 147 -4.76 -11.58 -16.78
N ALA A 148 -4.06 -10.90 -17.69
CA ALA A 148 -3.43 -11.52 -18.85
C ALA A 148 -2.34 -12.54 -18.45
N ALA A 149 -1.57 -12.26 -17.39
CA ALA A 149 -0.60 -13.21 -16.86
C ALA A 149 -1.28 -14.49 -16.34
N TYR A 150 -2.36 -14.38 -15.57
CA TYR A 150 -3.11 -15.55 -15.10
C TYR A 150 -3.76 -16.35 -16.23
N GLN A 151 -4.22 -15.68 -17.29
CA GLN A 151 -4.67 -16.35 -18.51
C GLN A 151 -3.54 -17.19 -19.14
N SER A 152 -2.37 -16.61 -19.33
CA SER A 152 -1.20 -17.33 -19.89
C SER A 152 -0.73 -18.47 -18.98
N ILE A 153 -0.74 -18.26 -17.65
CA ILE A 153 -0.43 -19.28 -16.64
C ILE A 153 -1.34 -20.49 -16.78
N SER A 154 -2.64 -20.25 -16.95
CA SER A 154 -3.66 -21.28 -17.13
C SER A 154 -3.49 -22.02 -18.46
N GLU A 155 -3.36 -21.28 -19.57
CA GLU A 155 -3.26 -21.87 -20.92
C GLU A 155 -2.01 -22.73 -21.10
N ARG A 156 -0.88 -22.30 -20.54
CA ARG A 156 0.37 -23.07 -20.57
C ARG A 156 0.41 -24.18 -19.54
N GLY A 157 -0.50 -24.18 -18.56
CA GLY A 157 -0.56 -25.18 -17.50
C GLY A 157 0.65 -25.11 -16.58
N ALA A 158 0.90 -23.94 -15.99
CA ALA A 158 2.00 -23.78 -15.03
C ALA A 158 1.89 -24.81 -13.90
N ARG A 159 3.02 -25.38 -13.49
CA ARG A 159 3.06 -26.33 -12.37
C ARG A 159 3.13 -25.63 -11.03
N ALA A 160 3.87 -24.52 -10.96
CA ALA A 160 4.03 -23.67 -9.79
C ALA A 160 4.05 -22.19 -10.22
N LEU A 161 3.70 -21.31 -9.27
CA LEU A 161 3.70 -19.87 -9.45
C LEU A 161 4.62 -19.20 -8.42
N VAL A 162 5.52 -18.36 -8.90
CA VAL A 162 6.28 -17.41 -8.08
C VAL A 162 5.70 -16.02 -8.33
N VAL A 163 5.23 -15.36 -7.28
CA VAL A 163 4.80 -13.95 -7.30
C VAL A 163 5.94 -13.12 -6.71
N ASP A 164 6.61 -12.34 -7.54
CA ASP A 164 7.74 -11.50 -7.10
C ASP A 164 7.27 -10.09 -6.75
N LEU A 165 7.26 -9.79 -5.45
CA LEU A 165 6.89 -8.47 -4.88
C LEU A 165 8.10 -7.74 -4.29
N ARG A 166 9.32 -8.23 -4.51
CA ARG A 166 10.53 -7.65 -3.88
C ARG A 166 10.75 -6.20 -4.25
N GLY A 167 10.27 -5.74 -5.41
CA GLY A 167 10.36 -4.36 -5.87
C GLY A 167 9.10 -3.51 -5.67
N ASN A 168 8.04 -4.08 -5.09
CA ASN A 168 6.72 -3.45 -5.09
C ASN A 168 6.46 -2.61 -3.84
N GLU A 169 6.44 -1.29 -3.99
CA GLU A 169 6.17 -0.34 -2.89
C GLU A 169 4.67 -0.08 -2.68
N GLY A 170 3.80 -0.87 -3.31
CA GLY A 170 2.34 -0.80 -3.17
C GLY A 170 1.66 -0.01 -4.29
N GLY A 171 0.55 0.63 -3.94
CA GLY A 171 -0.44 1.17 -4.89
C GLY A 171 -1.85 0.76 -4.47
N ALA A 172 -2.79 0.67 -5.41
CA ALA A 172 -4.19 0.41 -5.09
C ALA A 172 -4.89 -0.54 -6.08
N PHE A 173 -5.57 -1.55 -5.53
CA PHE A 173 -6.50 -2.48 -6.18
C PHE A 173 -5.96 -3.49 -7.19
N ALA A 174 -4.75 -3.35 -7.73
CA ALA A 174 -4.15 -4.48 -8.49
C ALA A 174 -3.88 -5.71 -7.60
N VAL A 175 -3.85 -5.52 -6.28
CA VAL A 175 -3.86 -6.60 -5.28
C VAL A 175 -5.10 -7.50 -5.40
N VAL A 176 -6.25 -6.96 -5.83
CA VAL A 176 -7.51 -7.71 -5.94
C VAL A 176 -7.37 -8.89 -6.91
N PRO A 177 -7.10 -8.69 -8.21
CA PRO A 177 -6.90 -9.82 -9.12
C PRO A 177 -5.68 -10.66 -8.72
N LEU A 178 -4.60 -10.03 -8.21
CA LEU A 178 -3.39 -10.75 -7.81
C LEU A 178 -3.68 -11.86 -6.80
N VAL A 179 -4.48 -11.55 -5.77
CA VAL A 179 -4.89 -12.49 -4.73
C VAL A 179 -6.04 -13.36 -5.23
N SER A 180 -7.06 -12.79 -5.86
CA SER A 180 -8.29 -13.50 -6.22
C SER A 180 -8.06 -14.72 -7.13
N HIS A 181 -7.11 -14.62 -8.07
CA HIS A 181 -6.79 -15.72 -8.99
C HIS A 181 -6.07 -16.91 -8.34
N VAL A 182 -5.57 -16.79 -7.10
CA VAL A 182 -4.99 -17.93 -6.38
C VAL A 182 -5.94 -18.52 -5.34
N LEU A 183 -7.16 -17.99 -5.18
CA LEU A 183 -8.10 -18.48 -4.19
C LEU A 183 -9.00 -19.59 -4.73
N ALA A 184 -9.27 -20.59 -3.89
CA ALA A 184 -10.32 -21.59 -4.12
C ALA A 184 -11.63 -21.22 -3.40
N GLU A 185 -11.52 -20.49 -2.28
CA GLU A 185 -12.62 -20.03 -1.45
C GLU A 185 -12.40 -18.56 -1.07
N PRO A 186 -13.45 -17.83 -0.68
CA PRO A 186 -13.28 -16.45 -0.21
C PRO A 186 -12.32 -16.34 0.97
N LEU A 187 -11.51 -15.29 0.98
CA LEU A 187 -10.44 -15.09 1.96
C LEU A 187 -10.70 -13.82 2.77
N GLU A 188 -10.71 -13.97 4.09
CA GLU A 188 -10.73 -12.86 5.05
C GLU A 188 -9.33 -12.29 5.21
N ALA A 189 -9.12 -11.07 4.70
CA ALA A 189 -7.80 -10.45 4.76
C ALA A 189 -7.62 -9.70 6.08
N GLY A 190 -8.55 -8.80 6.40
CA GLY A 190 -8.42 -7.94 7.56
C GLY A 190 -9.39 -6.78 7.54
N VAL A 191 -9.06 -5.72 8.29
CA VAL A 191 -9.84 -4.48 8.33
C VAL A 191 -8.94 -3.26 8.18
N PHE A 192 -9.50 -2.19 7.63
CA PHE A 192 -8.95 -0.85 7.75
C PHE A 192 -9.69 -0.07 8.82
N LEU A 193 -8.94 0.52 9.75
CA LEU A 193 -9.45 1.32 10.87
C LEU A 193 -9.20 2.80 10.59
N GLY A 194 -10.26 3.59 10.50
CA GLY A 194 -10.21 5.04 10.34
C GLY A 194 -10.39 5.80 11.66
N SER A 195 -10.41 7.14 11.57
CA SER A 195 -10.56 8.03 12.73
C SER A 195 -11.79 7.75 13.58
N GLY A 196 -12.91 7.34 12.97
CA GLY A 196 -14.14 6.97 13.68
C GLY A 196 -13.97 5.77 14.63
N TRP A 197 -13.04 4.85 14.36
CA TRP A 197 -12.70 3.75 15.26
C TRP A 197 -11.85 4.25 16.44
N PHE A 198 -10.74 4.93 16.14
CA PHE A 198 -9.78 5.39 17.15
C PHE A 198 -10.36 6.46 18.08
N ALA A 199 -11.26 7.33 17.60
CA ALA A 199 -11.95 8.33 18.41
C ALA A 199 -12.75 7.70 19.58
N ARG A 200 -13.17 6.45 19.44
CA ARG A 200 -13.88 5.69 20.49
C ARG A 200 -12.94 5.07 21.53
N LYS A 201 -11.62 5.27 21.39
CA LYS A 201 -10.56 4.72 22.27
C LYS A 201 -10.66 3.19 22.44
N ARG A 202 -11.03 2.50 21.36
CA ARG A 202 -11.17 1.04 21.35
C ARG A 202 -9.82 0.38 21.09
N PRO A 203 -9.56 -0.82 21.63
CA PRO A 203 -8.43 -1.64 21.18
C PRO A 203 -8.63 -2.07 19.72
N SER A 204 -7.64 -2.77 19.16
CA SER A 204 -7.82 -3.45 17.87
C SER A 204 -9.03 -4.40 17.94
N PRO A 205 -9.81 -4.53 16.85
CA PRO A 205 -10.97 -5.41 16.83
C PRO A 205 -10.57 -6.87 17.03
N LEU A 206 -11.46 -7.63 17.66
CA LEU A 206 -11.33 -9.09 17.74
C LEU A 206 -11.76 -9.73 16.40
N MET A 207 -11.29 -10.94 16.12
CA MET A 207 -11.62 -11.65 14.87
C MET A 207 -13.13 -11.78 14.64
N GLU A 208 -13.90 -12.15 15.68
CA GLU A 208 -15.36 -12.26 15.60
C GLU A 208 -16.03 -10.93 15.23
N GLU A 209 -15.52 -9.81 15.75
CA GLU A 209 -16.02 -8.49 15.40
C GLU A 209 -15.71 -8.14 13.94
N MET A 210 -14.52 -8.51 13.45
CA MET A 210 -14.13 -8.30 12.05
C MET A 210 -15.05 -9.10 11.11
N GLU A 211 -15.35 -10.35 11.45
CA GLU A 211 -16.20 -11.24 10.64
C GLU A 211 -17.69 -10.87 10.64
N ALA A 212 -18.16 -10.18 11.69
CA ALA A 212 -19.55 -9.69 11.75
C ALA A 212 -19.80 -8.47 10.83
N LEU A 213 -18.74 -7.77 10.41
CA LEU A 213 -18.85 -6.61 9.52
C LEU A 213 -19.23 -7.04 8.09
N PRO A 214 -20.04 -6.26 7.36
CA PRO A 214 -20.24 -6.51 5.94
C PRO A 214 -18.92 -6.38 5.17
N ALA A 215 -18.66 -7.30 4.25
CA ALA A 215 -17.50 -7.20 3.36
C ALA A 215 -17.62 -5.95 2.47
N TRP A 216 -16.57 -5.13 2.47
CA TRP A 216 -16.51 -3.93 1.63
C TRP A 216 -16.41 -4.29 0.15
N ARG A 217 -17.09 -3.52 -0.71
CA ARG A 217 -17.22 -3.80 -2.16
C ARG A 217 -16.83 -2.63 -3.07
N GLY A 218 -16.33 -1.52 -2.51
CA GLY A 218 -16.15 -0.27 -3.27
C GLY A 218 -14.97 -0.26 -4.26
N TRP A 219 -13.93 -1.06 -4.01
CA TRP A 219 -12.74 -1.33 -4.85
C TRP A 219 -12.25 -0.17 -5.76
N SER A 220 -12.29 1.07 -5.23
CA SER A 220 -11.73 2.31 -5.82
C SER A 220 -11.22 3.20 -4.69
N LEU A 221 -10.27 4.10 -4.96
CA LEU A 221 -9.61 4.90 -3.93
C LEU A 221 -10.61 5.90 -3.36
N LYS A 222 -11.41 6.50 -4.24
CA LYS A 222 -12.48 7.40 -3.84
C LYS A 222 -13.50 6.73 -2.94
N ALA A 223 -14.02 5.56 -3.33
CA ALA A 223 -14.97 4.83 -2.49
C ALA A 223 -14.32 4.42 -1.17
N PHE A 224 -13.08 3.91 -1.21
CA PHE A 224 -12.35 3.51 -0.01
C PHE A 224 -12.24 4.66 0.99
N TRP A 225 -11.79 5.83 0.53
CA TRP A 225 -11.64 7.00 1.39
C TRP A 225 -12.98 7.49 1.95
N ALA A 226 -14.02 7.58 1.12
CA ALA A 226 -15.35 8.00 1.58
C ALA A 226 -15.93 7.01 2.60
N ASP A 227 -15.77 5.72 2.36
CA ASP A 227 -16.34 4.67 3.21
C ASP A 227 -15.57 4.54 4.53
N VAL A 228 -14.24 4.62 4.53
CA VAL A 228 -13.46 4.51 5.79
C VAL A 228 -13.66 5.71 6.70
N GLU A 229 -13.83 6.91 6.12
CA GLU A 229 -14.14 8.12 6.87
C GLU A 229 -15.55 8.08 7.47
N SER A 230 -16.54 7.59 6.71
CA SER A 230 -17.94 7.56 7.17
C SER A 230 -18.24 6.40 8.13
N GLN A 231 -17.64 5.23 7.91
CA GLN A 231 -17.92 4.01 8.68
C GLN A 231 -16.92 3.79 9.82
N GLY A 232 -15.71 4.36 9.72
CA GLY A 232 -14.64 4.21 10.70
C GLY A 232 -13.95 2.85 10.69
N ILE A 233 -14.53 1.83 10.07
CA ILE A 233 -13.95 0.49 9.90
C ILE A 233 -14.47 -0.15 8.61
N LEU A 234 -13.57 -0.76 7.83
CA LEU A 234 -13.92 -1.49 6.60
C LEU A 234 -13.33 -2.90 6.62
N ARG A 235 -14.15 -3.93 6.38
CA ARG A 235 -13.71 -5.31 6.24
C ARG A 235 -13.28 -5.61 4.81
N ILE A 236 -12.07 -6.13 4.66
CA ILE A 236 -11.49 -6.54 3.39
C ILE A 236 -11.59 -8.05 3.24
N ARG A 237 -12.30 -8.47 2.20
CA ARG A 237 -12.49 -9.88 1.82
C ARG A 237 -12.24 -10.04 0.34
N PHE A 238 -11.37 -10.97 -0.03
CA PHE A 238 -11.13 -11.32 -1.42
C PHE A 238 -12.05 -12.47 -1.85
N GLU A 239 -12.53 -12.43 -3.09
CA GLU A 239 -13.35 -13.49 -3.68
C GLU A 239 -12.52 -14.23 -4.74
N PRO A 240 -12.73 -15.53 -4.97
CA PRO A 240 -12.05 -16.24 -6.06
C PRO A 240 -12.35 -15.64 -7.45
N ALA A 241 -11.34 -15.66 -8.33
CA ALA A 241 -11.47 -15.23 -9.72
C ALA A 241 -10.96 -16.31 -10.69
N ALA A 242 -11.54 -16.36 -11.89
CA ALA A 242 -11.14 -17.25 -12.97
C ALA A 242 -10.23 -16.53 -13.99
N PRO A 243 -9.18 -17.19 -14.52
CA PRO A 243 -8.78 -18.56 -14.21
C PRO A 243 -8.11 -18.66 -12.84
N ALA A 244 -8.44 -19.70 -12.08
CA ALA A 244 -7.88 -19.94 -10.78
C ALA A 244 -6.60 -20.80 -10.90
N PHE A 245 -5.52 -20.38 -10.24
CA PHE A 245 -4.32 -21.17 -10.10
C PHE A 245 -4.36 -21.95 -8.79
N SER A 246 -4.33 -23.28 -8.87
CA SER A 246 -4.42 -24.18 -7.71
C SER A 246 -3.10 -24.85 -7.32
N GLY A 247 -2.02 -24.64 -8.09
CA GLY A 247 -0.70 -25.22 -7.81
C GLY A 247 0.02 -24.53 -6.63
N PRO A 248 1.25 -24.98 -6.29
CA PRO A 248 2.09 -24.33 -5.29
C PRO A 248 2.39 -22.87 -5.64
N VAL A 249 2.23 -21.98 -4.67
CA VAL A 249 2.49 -20.54 -4.81
C VAL A 249 3.59 -20.11 -3.84
N TYR A 250 4.53 -19.33 -4.35
CA TYR A 250 5.61 -18.71 -3.57
C TYR A 250 5.53 -17.20 -3.75
N VAL A 251 5.57 -16.43 -2.67
CA VAL A 251 5.58 -14.96 -2.72
C VAL A 251 6.94 -14.47 -2.28
N LEU A 252 7.61 -13.67 -3.11
CA LEU A 252 8.92 -13.13 -2.79
C LEU A 252 8.81 -11.73 -2.20
N THR A 253 9.42 -11.51 -1.04
CA THR A 253 9.38 -10.22 -0.33
C THR A 253 10.79 -9.68 -0.08
N SER A 254 10.89 -8.35 0.00
CA SER A 254 12.10 -7.65 0.45
C SER A 254 11.73 -6.51 1.40
N ARG A 255 12.75 -5.85 1.96
CA ARG A 255 12.57 -4.59 2.72
C ARG A 255 11.88 -3.45 1.94
N ARG A 256 11.74 -3.55 0.62
CA ARG A 256 10.98 -2.59 -0.22
C ARG A 256 9.53 -3.00 -0.45
N THR A 257 9.14 -4.24 -0.14
CA THR A 257 7.74 -4.66 -0.28
C THR A 257 6.89 -3.86 0.70
N ALA A 258 5.96 -3.04 0.21
CA ALA A 258 5.22 -2.09 1.06
C ALA A 258 3.73 -2.01 0.71
N SER A 259 2.92 -1.54 1.65
CA SER A 259 1.51 -1.20 1.46
C SER A 259 0.70 -2.35 0.84
N ALA A 260 -0.09 -2.14 -0.22
CA ALA A 260 -0.92 -3.19 -0.82
C ALA A 260 -0.16 -4.47 -1.24
N ALA A 261 1.17 -4.42 -1.41
CA ALA A 261 1.97 -5.63 -1.61
C ALA A 261 2.16 -6.44 -0.31
N GLU A 262 2.23 -5.78 0.84
CA GLU A 262 2.23 -6.42 2.16
C GLU A 262 0.87 -7.07 2.43
N LEU A 263 -0.24 -6.40 2.09
CA LEU A 263 -1.58 -6.99 2.14
C LEU A 263 -1.67 -8.30 1.33
N ALA A 264 -1.08 -8.32 0.12
CA ALA A 264 -1.06 -9.51 -0.71
C ALA A 264 -0.26 -10.66 -0.05
N ALA A 265 0.92 -10.34 0.48
CA ALA A 265 1.76 -11.32 1.16
C ALA A 265 1.10 -11.88 2.43
N ASP A 266 0.57 -11.02 3.29
CA ASP A 266 -0.17 -11.36 4.51
C ASP A 266 -1.38 -12.26 4.22
N ALA A 267 -2.24 -11.83 3.29
CA ALA A 267 -3.45 -12.57 2.94
C ALA A 267 -3.13 -13.99 2.44
N LEU A 268 -2.16 -14.13 1.54
CA LEU A 268 -1.82 -15.43 0.96
C LEU A 268 -1.07 -16.33 1.94
N GLN A 269 -0.24 -15.76 2.82
CA GLN A 269 0.46 -16.49 3.87
C GLN A 269 -0.50 -17.06 4.90
N ALA A 270 -1.43 -16.25 5.40
CA ALA A 270 -2.24 -16.59 6.56
C ALA A 270 -3.18 -17.78 6.34
N ARG A 271 -3.60 -18.02 5.09
CA ARG A 271 -4.39 -19.21 4.69
C ARG A 271 -3.53 -20.41 4.27
N GLY A 272 -2.21 -20.33 4.43
CA GLY A 272 -1.27 -21.33 3.92
C GLY A 272 -1.33 -21.48 2.40
N ARG A 273 -1.90 -20.49 1.70
CA ARG A 273 -2.09 -20.56 0.25
C ARG A 273 -0.77 -20.36 -0.49
N ALA A 274 0.11 -19.53 0.06
CA ALA A 274 1.45 -19.35 -0.44
C ALA A 274 2.49 -19.43 0.68
N LEU A 275 3.73 -19.75 0.32
CA LEU A 275 4.89 -19.57 1.19
C LEU A 275 5.56 -18.23 0.85
N VAL A 276 5.76 -17.40 1.87
CA VAL A 276 6.48 -16.13 1.76
C VAL A 276 7.97 -16.38 1.94
N ILE A 277 8.79 -15.93 0.99
CA ILE A 277 10.23 -16.19 0.95
C ILE A 277 10.99 -14.88 0.75
N GLY A 278 12.03 -14.67 1.55
CA GLY A 278 12.92 -13.51 1.42
C GLY A 278 13.12 -12.80 2.74
N GLU A 279 12.88 -11.49 2.75
CA GLU A 279 13.07 -10.63 3.92
C GLU A 279 11.72 -10.15 4.46
N VAL A 280 11.71 -9.70 5.72
CA VAL A 280 10.57 -8.95 6.27
C VAL A 280 10.29 -7.73 5.41
N SER A 281 9.01 -7.46 5.17
CA SER A 281 8.55 -6.33 4.36
C SER A 281 8.77 -4.98 5.09
N ALA A 282 8.40 -3.88 4.43
CA ALA A 282 8.70 -2.52 4.90
C ALA A 282 7.97 -2.14 6.19
N GLY A 283 6.78 -2.69 6.44
CA GLY A 283 5.90 -2.30 7.53
C GLY A 283 5.30 -0.91 7.30
N GLN A 284 4.81 -0.63 6.10
CA GLN A 284 4.25 0.66 5.69
C GLN A 284 2.83 0.47 5.14
N MET A 285 1.88 0.17 6.03
CA MET A 285 0.54 -0.31 5.70
C MET A 285 -0.57 0.69 6.09
N LEU A 286 -0.22 1.96 6.31
CA LEU A 286 -1.23 3.02 6.41
C LEU A 286 -1.79 3.36 5.03
N SER A 287 -3.09 3.64 4.96
CA SER A 287 -3.70 4.24 3.78
C SER A 287 -3.68 5.76 3.91
N GLN A 288 -3.13 6.45 2.91
CA GLN A 288 -3.02 7.90 2.89
C GLN A 288 -4.04 8.53 1.94
N LYS A 289 -4.45 9.76 2.27
CA LYS A 289 -5.30 10.61 1.44
C LYS A 289 -4.68 12.00 1.31
N MET A 290 -4.99 12.65 0.21
CA MET A 290 -4.53 14.00 -0.11
C MET A 290 -5.56 15.05 0.28
N TYR A 291 -5.09 16.17 0.82
CA TYR A 291 -5.88 17.33 1.22
C TYR A 291 -5.24 18.59 0.66
N ASP A 292 -6.04 19.45 0.06
CA ASP A 292 -5.55 20.74 -0.43
C ASP A 292 -5.31 21.67 0.76
N VAL A 293 -4.15 22.33 0.74
CA VAL A 293 -3.78 23.37 1.72
C VAL A 293 -3.38 24.65 0.97
N PRO A 294 -3.39 25.83 1.61
CA PRO A 294 -3.05 27.09 0.95
C PRO A 294 -1.68 27.08 0.25
N GLY A 295 -1.45 28.06 -0.63
CA GLY A 295 -0.17 28.19 -1.35
C GLY A 295 0.01 27.26 -2.56
N GLY A 296 -1.08 26.64 -3.03
CA GLY A 296 -1.04 25.66 -4.13
C GLY A 296 -0.30 24.39 -3.72
N LEU A 297 -0.49 23.96 -2.47
CA LEU A 297 0.14 22.78 -1.90
C LEU A 297 -0.90 21.72 -1.57
N GLN A 298 -0.45 20.48 -1.46
CA GLN A 298 -1.27 19.35 -1.07
C GLN A 298 -0.55 18.55 0.00
N LEU A 299 -1.27 18.27 1.08
CA LEU A 299 -0.82 17.45 2.19
C LEU A 299 -1.38 16.04 2.03
N SER A 300 -0.48 15.06 1.89
CA SER A 300 -0.80 13.65 2.08
C SER A 300 -0.65 13.31 3.56
N LEU A 301 -1.61 12.59 4.14
CA LEU A 301 -1.56 12.10 5.52
C LEU A 301 -2.32 10.75 5.66
N PRO A 302 -1.97 9.90 6.65
CA PRO A 302 -2.62 8.62 6.85
C PRO A 302 -4.03 8.77 7.44
N VAL A 303 -5.03 8.19 6.77
CA VAL A 303 -6.45 8.21 7.16
C VAL A 303 -6.99 6.86 7.61
N ALA A 304 -6.26 5.77 7.37
CA ALA A 304 -6.61 4.46 7.89
C ALA A 304 -5.39 3.57 8.18
N ASP A 305 -5.53 2.67 9.15
CA ASP A 305 -4.54 1.68 9.57
C ASP A 305 -5.07 0.26 9.33
N TYR A 306 -4.26 -0.61 8.73
CA TYR A 306 -4.65 -1.97 8.43
C TYR A 306 -4.30 -2.94 9.56
N VAL A 307 -5.28 -3.77 9.91
CA VAL A 307 -5.10 -4.89 10.84
C VAL A 307 -5.47 -6.17 10.11
N SER A 308 -4.47 -7.05 9.95
CA SER A 308 -4.63 -8.40 9.42
C SER A 308 -5.57 -9.21 10.31
N HIS A 309 -6.41 -10.02 9.67
CA HIS A 309 -7.31 -10.95 10.33
C HIS A 309 -6.56 -12.01 11.16
N HIS A 310 -5.32 -12.35 10.78
CA HIS A 310 -4.53 -13.40 11.42
C HIS A 310 -3.21 -12.89 12.04
N GLY A 311 -2.58 -11.88 11.43
CA GLY A 311 -1.26 -11.37 11.84
C GLY A 311 -1.29 -10.11 12.71
N GLY A 312 -2.47 -9.52 12.93
CA GLY A 312 -2.61 -8.24 13.62
C GLY A 312 -2.09 -7.06 12.81
N ARG A 313 -1.59 -6.02 13.47
CA ARG A 313 -1.20 -4.76 12.83
C ARG A 313 0.12 -4.89 12.05
N ILE A 314 0.13 -4.53 10.76
CA ILE A 314 1.35 -4.62 9.92
C ILE A 314 2.23 -3.37 10.02
N GLU A 315 1.64 -2.18 10.20
CA GLU A 315 2.39 -0.91 10.28
C GLU A 315 3.51 -0.97 11.34
N GLY A 316 4.72 -0.65 10.91
CA GLY A 316 5.95 -0.67 11.71
C GLY A 316 6.55 -2.07 11.97
N GLN A 317 5.88 -3.15 11.57
CA GLN A 317 6.31 -4.53 11.79
C GLN A 317 6.69 -5.23 10.48
N GLY A 318 5.86 -5.07 9.45
CA GLY A 318 5.96 -5.82 8.20
C GLY A 318 5.46 -7.26 8.33
N VAL A 319 5.37 -7.93 7.19
CA VAL A 319 5.06 -9.36 7.04
C VAL A 319 6.36 -10.14 7.15
N SER A 320 6.42 -11.07 8.09
CA SER A 320 7.58 -11.95 8.28
C SER A 320 7.52 -13.10 7.28
N PRO A 321 8.63 -13.43 6.58
CA PRO A 321 8.64 -14.53 5.62
C PRO A 321 8.67 -15.88 6.34
N ASP A 322 8.05 -16.89 5.73
CA ASP A 322 8.13 -18.30 6.19
C ASP A 322 9.53 -18.88 6.00
N VAL A 323 10.21 -18.46 4.92
CA VAL A 323 11.58 -18.85 4.60
C VAL A 323 12.45 -17.61 4.50
N VAL A 324 13.24 -17.37 5.54
CA VAL A 324 14.16 -16.21 5.61
C VAL A 324 15.40 -16.48 4.76
N VAL A 325 15.60 -15.66 3.72
CA VAL A 325 16.81 -15.61 2.89
C VAL A 325 17.05 -14.16 2.43
N PRO A 326 18.28 -13.77 2.05
CA PRO A 326 18.49 -12.47 1.42
C PRO A 326 17.59 -12.30 0.19
N ALA A 327 17.06 -11.09 -0.04
CA ALA A 327 16.10 -10.87 -1.12
C ALA A 327 16.64 -11.29 -2.50
N GLY A 328 17.95 -11.19 -2.74
CA GLY A 328 18.60 -11.63 -3.97
C GLY A 328 18.52 -13.14 -4.23
N GLU A 329 18.43 -13.95 -3.16
CA GLU A 329 18.43 -15.43 -3.21
C GLU A 329 17.00 -16.02 -3.21
N ALA A 330 15.98 -15.19 -2.93
CA ALA A 330 14.60 -15.64 -2.74
C ALA A 330 14.02 -16.38 -3.96
N LEU A 331 14.32 -15.91 -5.18
CA LEU A 331 13.85 -16.56 -6.40
C LEU A 331 14.48 -17.95 -6.58
N GLU A 332 15.80 -18.07 -6.39
CA GLU A 332 16.49 -19.36 -6.49
C GLU A 332 15.92 -20.35 -5.46
N ARG A 333 15.68 -19.89 -4.24
CA ARG A 333 15.07 -20.67 -3.17
C ARG A 333 13.68 -21.17 -3.54
N ALA A 334 12.81 -20.29 -4.06
CA ALA A 334 11.46 -20.66 -4.49
C ALA A 334 11.48 -21.69 -5.62
N LEU A 335 12.36 -21.51 -6.61
CA LEU A 335 12.52 -22.44 -7.72
C LEU A 335 13.05 -23.81 -7.27
N ALA A 336 13.97 -23.84 -6.31
CA ALA A 336 14.44 -25.09 -5.72
C ALA A 336 13.33 -25.85 -4.99
N MET A 337 12.47 -25.14 -4.24
CA MET A 337 11.31 -25.73 -3.56
C MET A 337 10.25 -26.21 -4.56
N ALA A 338 10.03 -25.47 -5.63
CA ALA A 338 9.12 -25.88 -6.70
C ALA A 338 9.62 -27.18 -7.36
N ARG A 339 10.94 -27.36 -7.53
CA ARG A 339 11.53 -28.61 -8.05
C ARG A 339 11.40 -29.77 -7.07
N SER A 340 11.68 -29.58 -5.78
CA SER A 340 11.63 -30.69 -4.80
C SER A 340 10.23 -31.24 -4.56
N GLN A 341 9.18 -30.43 -4.77
CA GLN A 341 7.80 -30.94 -4.77
C GLN A 341 7.50 -31.88 -5.95
N ASP A 342 8.33 -31.89 -7.00
CA ASP A 342 8.21 -32.83 -8.11
C ASP A 342 8.64 -34.24 -7.70
N ASP A 343 9.80 -34.35 -7.02
CA ASP A 343 10.40 -35.62 -6.61
C ASP A 343 9.58 -36.40 -5.57
N SER A 344 8.65 -35.72 -4.88
CA SER A 344 7.76 -36.33 -3.88
C SER A 344 6.40 -36.78 -4.44
N ARG A 345 6.14 -36.55 -5.73
CA ARG A 345 4.89 -36.97 -6.38
C ARG A 345 5.08 -38.38 -6.97
N PRO A 346 4.22 -39.37 -6.67
CA PRO A 346 4.30 -40.66 -7.34
C PRO A 346 4.14 -40.46 -8.85
N ALA A 347 5.03 -41.08 -9.63
CA ALA A 347 5.00 -41.02 -11.09
C ALA A 347 3.58 -41.34 -11.58
N ARG A 348 2.98 -40.44 -12.37
CA ARG A 348 1.72 -40.74 -13.04
C ARG A 348 1.97 -41.96 -13.91
N GLN A 349 1.36 -43.09 -13.57
CA GLN A 349 1.34 -44.25 -14.47
C GLN A 349 0.64 -43.84 -15.76
N PRO A 350 1.15 -44.30 -16.91
CA PRO A 350 0.74 -43.85 -18.24
C PRO A 350 -0.72 -44.12 -18.57
#